data_AF-A0A2K3MY34-F1
#
_entry.id   AF-A0A2K3MY34-F1
#
_cell.length_a   1.000
_cell.length_b   1.000
_cell.length_c   1.000
_cell.angle_alpha   90.00
_cell.angle_beta   90.00
_cell.angle_gamma   90.00
#
_symmetry.space_group_name_H-M   'P 1'
#
loop_
_entity.id
_entity.type
_entity.pdbx_description
1 polymer ?
#
loop_
_entity_poly.entity_id
_entity_poly.type
_entity_poly.pdbx_seq_one_letter_code
_entity_poly.pdbx_strand_id
1 'polypeptide(L)'
;PRYVVNQVTAGDYDCPRKVLKFLTELHAAFRMLNLRNDFLRKKFDGMKYDLRKVEEVYYDVKIRGLTPNGESVADQGIERQS
;
A
#
# COMPACT_ATOMS: atom_id res chain seq x y z
N PRO A 1 -8.13 -2.45 0.12
CA PRO A 1 -8.13 -2.71 -1.34
C PRO A 1 -9.35 -2.16 -2.11
N ARG A 2 -10.60 -2.53 -1.74
CA ARG A 2 -11.81 -2.12 -2.50
C ARG A 2 -11.95 -0.60 -2.66
N TYR A 3 -11.70 0.16 -1.60
CA TYR A 3 -11.75 1.62 -1.63
C TYR A 3 -10.78 2.23 -2.66
N VAL A 4 -9.55 1.72 -2.71
CA VAL A 4 -8.51 2.21 -3.64
C VAL A 4 -8.93 1.97 -5.09
N VAL A 5 -9.42 0.77 -5.40
CA VAL A 5 -9.90 0.42 -6.75
C VAL A 5 -11.04 1.35 -7.16
N ASN A 6 -12.03 1.53 -6.29
CA ASN A 6 -13.18 2.39 -6.58
C ASN A 6 -12.77 3.85 -6.83
N GLN A 7 -11.84 4.40 -6.04
CA GLN A 7 -11.33 5.76 -6.23
C GLN A 7 -10.57 5.92 -7.55
N VAL A 8 -9.72 4.94 -7.90
CA VAL A 8 -9.00 4.93 -9.19
C VAL A 8 -9.97 4.86 -10.36
N THR A 9 -11.02 4.04 -10.27
CA THR A 9 -12.08 3.99 -11.28
C THR A 9 -12.86 5.31 -11.38
N ALA A 10 -13.02 6.02 -10.27
CA ALA A 10 -13.65 7.35 -10.22
C ALA A 10 -12.72 8.49 -10.71
N GLY A 11 -11.47 8.20 -11.08
CA GLY A 11 -10.50 9.20 -11.57
C GLY A 11 -9.65 9.86 -10.49
N ASP A 12 -9.75 9.42 -9.23
CA ASP A 12 -8.86 9.87 -8.14
C ASP A 12 -7.63 8.96 -8.04
N TYR A 13 -6.56 9.40 -8.70
CA TYR A 13 -5.28 8.68 -8.79
C TYR A 13 -4.30 9.01 -7.65
N ASP A 14 -4.62 9.97 -6.77
CA ASP A 14 -3.80 10.30 -5.59
C ASP A 14 -4.14 9.39 -4.40
N CYS A 15 -5.36 8.87 -4.36
CA CYS A 15 -5.83 7.97 -3.30
C CYS A 15 -4.93 6.74 -3.07
N PRO A 16 -4.50 5.97 -4.10
CA PRO A 16 -3.63 4.80 -3.91
C PRO A 16 -2.34 5.12 -3.17
N ARG A 17 -1.71 6.27 -3.47
CA ARG A 17 -0.47 6.72 -2.81
C ARG A 17 -0.70 6.96 -1.32
N LYS A 18 -1.76 7.71 -0.98
CA LYS A 18 -2.11 8.04 0.41
C LYS A 18 -2.42 6.78 1.22
N VAL A 19 -3.21 5.87 0.64
CA VAL A 19 -3.61 4.62 1.29
C VAL A 19 -2.42 3.67 1.44
N LEU A 20 -1.54 3.58 0.44
CA LEU A 20 -0.33 2.76 0.51
C LEU A 20 0.59 3.22 1.64
N LYS A 21 0.85 4.54 1.74
CA LYS A 21 1.65 5.12 2.83
C LYS A 21 1.06 4.77 4.20
N PHE A 22 -0.25 4.99 4.37
CA PHE A 22 -0.94 4.69 5.63
C PHE A 22 -0.87 3.20 6.00
N LEU A 23 -1.10 2.29 5.05
CA LEU A 23 -1.04 0.84 5.31
C LEU A 23 0.38 0.39 5.68
N THR A 24 1.41 0.97 5.07
CA THR A 24 2.82 0.68 5.40
C THR A 24 3.16 1.13 6.82
N GLU A 25 2.77 2.35 7.20
CA GLU A 25 2.96 2.87 8.57
C GLU A 25 2.21 2.03 9.60
N LEU A 26 0.96 1.66 9.30
CA LEU A 26 0.15 0.78 10.15
C LEU A 26 0.81 -0.59 10.32
N HIS A 27 1.22 -1.23 9.22
CA HIS A 27 1.89 -2.53 9.26
C HIS A 27 3.22 -2.47 10.03
N ALA A 28 3.98 -1.37 9.92
CA ALA A 28 5.17 -1.16 10.73
C ALA A 28 4.85 -1.03 12.22
N ALA A 29 3.83 -0.24 12.59
CA ALA A 29 3.40 -0.09 13.98
C ALA A 29 2.95 -1.43 14.59
N PHE A 30 2.20 -2.25 13.85
CA PHE A 30 1.79 -3.58 14.33
C PHE A 30 2.96 -4.55 14.52
N ARG A 31 4.02 -4.44 13.70
CA ARG A 31 5.26 -5.20 13.92
C ARG A 31 5.99 -4.74 15.19
N MET A 32 5.99 -3.43 15.50
CA MET A 32 6.61 -2.90 16.72
C MET A 32 5.93 -3.39 18.01
N LEU A 33 4.62 -3.66 17.96
CA LEU A 33 3.88 -4.19 19.12
C LEU A 33 4.32 -5.59 19.56
N ASN A 34 5.11 -6.31 18.75
CA ASN A 34 5.66 -7.64 19.04
C ASN A 34 4.62 -8.61 19.67
N LEU A 35 3.43 -8.63 19.08
CA LEU A 35 2.31 -9.44 19.58
C LEU A 35 2.70 -10.93 19.61
N ARG A 36 2.34 -11.62 20.69
CA ARG A 36 2.46 -13.08 20.78
C ARG A 36 1.44 -13.74 19.84
N ASN A 37 1.42 -15.07 19.79
CA ASN A 37 0.50 -15.82 18.92
C ASN A 37 -0.95 -15.71 19.44
N ASP A 38 -1.58 -14.57 19.17
CA ASP A 38 -2.93 -14.20 19.59
C ASP A 38 -3.84 -13.95 18.38
N PHE A 39 -5.12 -13.67 18.66
CA PHE A 39 -6.12 -13.41 17.63
C PHE A 39 -5.81 -12.15 16.81
N LEU A 40 -5.22 -11.13 17.43
CA LEU A 40 -4.89 -9.86 16.79
C LEU A 40 -3.77 -10.05 15.76
N ARG A 41 -2.73 -10.81 16.11
CA ARG A 41 -1.64 -11.19 15.20
C ARG A 41 -2.16 -11.97 14.01
N LYS A 42 -3.04 -12.96 14.21
CA LYS A 42 -3.66 -13.71 13.10
C LYS A 42 -4.44 -12.81 12.14
N LYS A 43 -5.14 -11.79 12.66
CA LYS A 43 -5.85 -10.81 11.83
C LYS A 43 -4.89 -9.90 11.07
N PHE A 44 -3.81 -9.45 11.70
CA PHE A 44 -2.84 -8.54 11.10
C PHE A 44 -1.83 -9.20 10.16
N ASP A 45 -1.51 -10.48 10.34
CA ASP A 45 -0.67 -11.24 9.42
C ASP A 45 -1.30 -11.34 8.00
N GLY A 46 -2.64 -11.23 7.91
CA GLY A 46 -3.38 -11.15 6.66
C GLY A 46 -3.25 -9.81 5.93
N MET A 47 -2.87 -8.74 6.62
CA MET A 47 -2.78 -7.38 6.07
C MET A 47 -1.75 -7.26 4.94
N LYS A 48 -0.70 -8.10 4.96
CA LYS A 48 0.32 -8.14 3.89
C LYS A 48 -0.28 -8.39 2.51
N TYR A 49 -1.36 -9.16 2.43
CA TYR A 49 -2.04 -9.45 1.16
C TYR A 49 -2.83 -8.24 0.66
N ASP A 50 -3.42 -7.46 1.57
CA ASP A 50 -4.10 -6.22 1.23
C ASP A 50 -3.10 -5.13 0.81
N LEU A 51 -1.94 -5.07 1.47
CA LEU A 51 -0.85 -4.17 1.13
C LEU A 51 -0.33 -4.45 -0.29
N ARG A 52 -0.05 -5.72 -0.62
CA ARG A 52 0.38 -6.12 -1.96
C ARG A 52 -0.62 -5.71 -3.05
N LYS A 53 -1.92 -5.89 -2.80
CA LYS A 53 -2.97 -5.49 -3.76
C LYS A 53 -3.02 -3.98 -3.97
N VAL A 54 -2.84 -3.18 -2.91
CA VAL A 54 -2.84 -1.71 -3.03
C VAL A 54 -1.58 -1.22 -3.75
N GLU A 55 -0.45 -1.88 -3.49
CA GLU A 55 0.82 -1.61 -4.18
C GLU A 55 0.74 -1.93 -5.68
N GLU A 56 0.15 -3.07 -6.05
CA GLU A 56 -0.14 -3.42 -7.45
C GLU A 56 -0.98 -2.33 -8.15
N VAL A 57 -2.04 -1.83 -7.50
CA VAL A 57 -2.88 -0.75 -8.04
C VAL A 57 -2.11 0.58 -8.14
N TYR A 58 -1.30 0.92 -7.15
CA TYR A 58 -0.48 2.14 -7.20
C TYR A 58 0.57 2.07 -8.31
N TYR A 59 1.23 0.92 -8.47
CA TYR A 59 2.15 0.67 -9.55
C TYR A 59 1.48 0.86 -10.91
N ASP A 60 0.29 0.28 -11.08
CA ASP A 60 -0.53 0.42 -12.27
C ASP A 60 -0.87 1.87 -12.62
N VAL A 61 -1.21 2.68 -11.62
CA VAL A 61 -1.47 4.13 -11.78
C VAL A 61 -0.20 4.89 -12.15
N LYS A 62 0.92 4.55 -11.52
CA LYS A 62 2.23 5.20 -11.72
C LYS A 62 2.78 4.95 -13.13
N ILE A 63 2.78 3.70 -13.60
CA ILE A 63 3.29 3.36 -14.94
C ILE A 63 2.43 3.94 -16.06
N ARG A 64 1.13 4.14 -15.82
CA ARG A 64 0.20 4.73 -16.79
C ARG A 64 0.25 6.26 -16.81
N GLY A 65 1.01 6.88 -15.89
CA GLY A 65 1.13 8.34 -15.82
C GLY A 65 -0.18 9.05 -15.47
N LEU A 66 -1.08 8.38 -14.74
CA LEU A 66 -2.43 8.90 -14.44
C LEU A 66 -2.44 9.93 -13.30
N THR A 67 -1.31 10.12 -12.61
CA THR A 67 -1.19 11.12 -11.55
C THR A 67 -0.98 12.53 -12.14
N PRO A 68 -1.78 13.55 -11.74
CA PRO A 68 -1.69 14.90 -12.29
C PRO A 68 -0.39 15.64 -11.94
N ASN A 69 0.34 15.14 -10.94
CA ASN A 69 1.69 15.59 -10.65
C ASN A 69 2.66 14.64 -11.34
N GLY A 70 3.31 15.13 -12.40
CA GLY A 70 4.38 14.44 -13.11
C GLY A 70 5.61 14.19 -12.24
N GLU A 71 5.51 13.28 -11.27
CA GLU A 71 6.65 12.55 -10.74
C GLU A 71 6.93 11.36 -11.66
N SER A 72 7.22 11.68 -12.93
CA SER A 72 8.18 10.89 -13.66
C SER A 72 9.51 11.00 -12.91
N VAL A 73 10.13 9.84 -12.67
CA VAL A 73 11.50 9.61 -12.15
C VAL A 73 11.59 9.25 -10.65
N ALA A 74 12.05 8.01 -10.44
CA ALA A 74 12.83 7.49 -9.32
C ALA A 74 12.35 7.80 -7.90
N ASP A 75 11.73 6.80 -7.27
CA ASP A 75 11.97 6.57 -5.86
C ASP A 75 12.54 5.16 -5.72
N GLN A 76 13.67 5.10 -5.00
CA GLN A 76 14.64 4.01 -5.02
C GLN A 76 14.11 2.75 -4.34
N GLY A 77 14.78 1.63 -4.62
CA GLY A 77 14.34 0.30 -4.26
C GLY A 77 13.97 0.14 -2.79
N ILE A 78 12.80 -0.43 -2.55
CA ILE A 78 12.51 -1.08 -1.27
C ILE A 78 13.19 -2.44 -1.33
N GLU A 79 14.31 -2.51 -0.61
CA GLU A 79 15.06 -3.70 -0.25
C GLU A 79 14.17 -4.94 -0.16
N ARG A 80 14.55 -5.94 -0.95
CA ARG A 80 14.21 -7.33 -0.66
C ARG A 80 14.72 -7.64 0.74
N GLN A 81 13.84 -7.84 1.71
CA GLN A 81 14.21 -8.54 2.94
C GLN A 81 13.79 -10.00 2.83
N SER A 82 14.83 -10.83 2.89
CA SER A 82 14.87 -12.29 2.99
C SER A 82 14.08 -12.86 4.16
#